data_AF-A0A2N3GI47-F1
#
_entry.id   AF-A0A2N3GI47-F1
#
_cell.length_a   1.000
_cell.length_b   1.000
_cell.length_c   1.000
_cell.angle_alpha   90.00
_cell.angle_beta   90.00
_cell.angle_gamma   90.00
#
_symmetry.space_group_name_H-M   'P 1'
#
loop_
_entity.id
_entity.type
_entity.pdbx_description
1 polymer ?
#
loop_
_entity_poly.entity_id
_entity_poly.type
_entity_poly.pdbx_seq_one_letter_code
_entity_poly.pdbx_strand_id
1 'polypeptide(L)'
;MGPEVGDRAAERSSLLIAQAQALADRLVAEAEARSHAAREEAAQQQELSQRWTEQARQAKAAAEAALGQAATILESARADAAALLEDAAAQASLLAASADQNAAALTERTTAAAEQVRAEARRDAEARLAAANAEAKNITEAAAAAAAVVQAEAETQRAAAEAEAVRLVERASADAAALRATSDAVIQQQRETFDRDCARLRDELQAEQEQARQQLRAAAEQAAQERDALASETRARAEAQYVEAASHLAWTQQSMADLRASTESELSELRSAHNDALAQQREEAEAQLAALAAAADLQARELVGQAELAAADIRSKAEQLMADTKADAARHLAEAEAEARSLRDQADQTTAAQLESARMRVAEAENGARLIRERTVAAIEAMQRDAHEQAKTTRAQAAEALRQARVEAEKTREQTREATERARAEVEALARRRDDINEQLGRLSGVIDALSVPGAAQIEQGKKREEAQRDAVQS
;
A
#
# COMPACT_ATOMS: atom_id res chain seq x y z
N MET A 1 -30.41 102.20 -136.11
CA MET A 1 -29.33 102.58 -135.17
C MET A 1 -29.99 102.90 -133.84
N GLY A 2 -29.57 102.41 -132.67
CA GLY A 2 -28.55 101.38 -132.36
C GLY A 2 -28.95 100.60 -131.08
N PRO A 3 -28.26 99.50 -130.74
CA PRO A 3 -28.76 98.51 -129.77
C PRO A 3 -28.04 98.53 -128.39
N GLU A 4 -28.15 97.42 -127.64
CA GLU A 4 -27.38 97.04 -126.43
C GLU A 4 -27.60 97.83 -125.12
N VAL A 5 -28.62 97.40 -124.33
CA VAL A 5 -28.54 97.44 -122.84
C VAL A 5 -29.21 96.22 -122.19
N GLY A 6 -30.41 95.83 -122.65
CA GLY A 6 -31.32 94.96 -121.88
C GLY A 6 -30.87 93.50 -121.65
N ASP A 7 -30.06 92.91 -122.53
CA ASP A 7 -29.84 91.45 -122.57
C ASP A 7 -29.05 90.92 -121.37
N ARG A 8 -28.04 91.67 -120.91
CA ARG A 8 -27.13 91.26 -119.81
C ARG A 8 -27.79 91.21 -118.42
N ALA A 9 -29.07 91.58 -118.31
CA ALA A 9 -29.87 91.43 -117.09
C ALA A 9 -30.56 90.05 -116.99
N ALA A 10 -30.95 89.46 -118.13
CA ALA A 10 -31.68 88.19 -118.14
C ALA A 10 -30.79 87.00 -117.76
N GLU A 11 -29.60 86.89 -118.35
CA GLU A 11 -28.64 85.82 -118.05
C GLU A 11 -28.19 85.83 -116.58
N ARG A 12 -27.97 87.01 -115.99
CA ARG A 12 -27.61 87.13 -114.57
C ARG A 12 -28.74 86.67 -113.63
N SER A 13 -29.99 86.86 -114.04
CA SER A 13 -31.16 86.38 -113.30
C SER A 13 -31.29 84.85 -113.38
N SER A 14 -31.18 84.26 -114.58
CA SER A 14 -31.28 82.80 -114.73
C SER A 14 -30.11 82.05 -114.08
N LEU A 15 -28.89 82.61 -114.13
CA LEU A 15 -27.73 82.03 -113.44
C LEU A 15 -27.91 82.03 -111.91
N LEU A 16 -28.47 83.10 -111.34
CA LEU A 16 -28.78 83.18 -109.90
C LEU A 16 -29.90 82.19 -109.50
N ILE A 17 -30.92 82.03 -110.32
CA ILE A 17 -32.01 81.05 -110.07
C ILE A 17 -31.46 79.62 -110.12
N ALA A 18 -30.66 79.28 -111.14
CA ALA A 18 -30.02 77.97 -111.25
C ALA A 18 -29.05 77.69 -110.09
N GLN A 19 -28.28 78.70 -109.66
CA GLN A 19 -27.38 78.60 -108.51
C GLN A 19 -28.14 78.46 -107.17
N ALA A 20 -29.29 79.12 -107.02
CA ALA A 20 -30.16 78.97 -105.85
C ALA A 20 -30.84 77.60 -105.81
N GLN A 21 -31.28 77.05 -106.94
CA GLN A 21 -31.83 75.68 -107.02
C GLN A 21 -30.74 74.63 -106.74
N ALA A 22 -29.56 74.74 -107.34
CA ALA A 22 -28.44 73.84 -107.02
C ALA A 22 -28.00 73.91 -105.55
N LEU A 23 -28.17 75.05 -104.89
CA LEU A 23 -27.95 75.19 -103.44
C LEU A 23 -29.08 74.54 -102.63
N ALA A 24 -30.34 74.70 -103.05
CA ALA A 24 -31.49 74.07 -102.42
C ALA A 24 -31.43 72.54 -102.53
N ASP A 25 -31.15 72.00 -103.71
CA ASP A 25 -31.00 70.56 -103.95
C ASP A 25 -29.84 69.97 -103.13
N ARG A 26 -28.72 70.69 -103.03
CA ARG A 26 -27.61 70.31 -102.13
C ARG A 26 -28.03 70.33 -100.65
N LEU A 27 -28.81 71.34 -100.21
CA LEU A 27 -29.28 71.44 -98.83
C LEU A 27 -30.35 70.40 -98.48
N VAL A 28 -31.16 69.95 -99.45
CA VAL A 28 -32.07 68.80 -99.30
C VAL A 28 -31.24 67.53 -99.20
N ALA A 29 -30.32 67.27 -100.11
CA ALA A 29 -29.45 66.10 -100.07
C ALA A 29 -28.61 66.02 -98.78
N GLU A 30 -28.09 67.15 -98.27
CA GLU A 30 -27.41 67.19 -96.97
C GLU A 30 -28.36 66.95 -95.79
N ALA A 31 -29.60 67.45 -95.84
CA ALA A 31 -30.58 67.21 -94.79
C ALA A 31 -31.06 65.75 -94.77
N GLU A 32 -31.27 65.14 -95.93
CA GLU A 32 -31.60 63.73 -96.09
C GLU A 32 -30.43 62.85 -95.63
N ALA A 33 -29.19 63.15 -96.05
CA ALA A 33 -28.00 62.44 -95.60
C ALA A 33 -27.80 62.52 -94.07
N ARG A 34 -27.99 63.70 -93.46
CA ARG A 34 -27.94 63.85 -92.00
C ARG A 34 -29.10 63.14 -91.29
N SER A 35 -30.30 63.10 -91.89
CA SER A 35 -31.43 62.34 -91.36
C SER A 35 -31.22 60.83 -91.44
N HIS A 36 -30.58 60.34 -92.50
CA HIS A 36 -30.16 58.94 -92.61
C HIS A 36 -29.06 58.60 -91.61
N ALA A 37 -27.99 59.40 -91.52
CA ALA A 37 -26.93 59.19 -90.52
C ALA A 37 -27.48 59.17 -89.09
N ALA A 38 -28.34 60.13 -88.71
CA ALA A 38 -28.95 60.16 -87.38
C ALA A 38 -29.88 58.96 -87.11
N ARG A 39 -30.53 58.40 -88.14
CA ARG A 39 -31.32 57.16 -88.01
C ARG A 39 -30.43 55.92 -87.88
N GLU A 40 -29.31 55.88 -88.58
CA GLU A 40 -28.32 54.80 -88.49
C GLU A 40 -27.60 54.82 -87.13
N GLU A 41 -27.21 56.00 -86.63
CA GLU A 41 -26.68 56.18 -85.27
C GLU A 41 -27.72 55.79 -84.21
N ALA A 42 -28.98 56.23 -84.33
CA ALA A 42 -30.04 55.86 -83.41
C ALA A 42 -30.30 54.33 -83.41
N ALA A 43 -30.30 53.69 -84.58
CA ALA A 43 -30.43 52.24 -84.70
C ALA A 43 -29.24 51.49 -84.08
N GLN A 44 -28.01 51.98 -84.28
CA GLN A 44 -26.81 51.41 -83.64
C GLN A 44 -26.85 51.57 -82.11
N GLN A 45 -27.24 52.72 -81.59
CA GLN A 45 -27.40 52.94 -80.15
C GLN A 45 -28.52 52.06 -79.56
N GLN A 46 -29.62 51.88 -80.29
CA GLN A 46 -30.72 51.01 -79.87
C GLN A 46 -30.30 49.52 -79.88
N GLU A 47 -29.53 49.08 -80.87
CA GLU A 47 -28.97 47.71 -80.91
C GLU A 47 -27.95 47.49 -79.79
N LEU A 48 -27.04 48.46 -79.56
CA LEU A 48 -26.09 48.40 -78.44
C LEU A 48 -26.82 48.33 -77.09
N SER A 49 -27.84 49.16 -76.87
CA SER A 49 -28.66 49.14 -75.66
C SER A 49 -29.36 47.80 -75.44
N GLN A 50 -29.91 47.19 -76.51
CA GLN A 50 -30.48 45.84 -76.45
C GLN A 50 -29.42 44.78 -76.10
N ARG A 51 -28.23 44.84 -76.71
CA ARG A 51 -27.10 43.94 -76.43
C ARG A 51 -26.64 44.06 -74.97
N TRP A 52 -26.49 45.28 -74.43
CA TRP A 52 -26.15 45.52 -73.02
C TRP A 52 -27.24 45.02 -72.06
N THR A 53 -28.51 45.25 -72.38
CA THR A 53 -29.66 44.78 -71.57
C THR A 53 -29.71 43.25 -71.51
N GLU A 54 -29.48 42.58 -72.63
CA GLU A 54 -29.47 41.11 -72.68
C GLU A 54 -28.22 40.51 -72.01
N GLN A 55 -27.05 41.13 -72.15
CA GLN A 55 -25.86 40.75 -71.38
C GLN A 55 -26.09 40.91 -69.86
N ALA A 56 -26.74 41.99 -69.42
CA ALA A 56 -27.09 42.19 -68.01
C ALA A 56 -28.09 41.13 -67.51
N ARG A 57 -29.09 40.76 -68.31
CA ARG A 57 -30.01 39.64 -68.01
C ARG A 57 -29.25 38.32 -67.87
N GLN A 58 -28.35 38.01 -68.80
CA GLN A 58 -27.57 36.77 -68.80
C GLN A 58 -26.60 36.70 -67.61
N ALA A 59 -25.92 37.80 -67.28
CA ALA A 59 -25.06 37.91 -66.10
C ALA A 59 -25.86 37.72 -64.80
N LYS A 60 -27.05 38.32 -64.70
CA LYS A 60 -27.96 38.12 -63.56
C LYS A 60 -28.39 36.65 -63.44
N ALA A 61 -28.86 36.02 -64.52
CA ALA A 61 -29.29 34.63 -64.51
C ALA A 61 -28.14 33.66 -64.13
N ALA A 62 -26.92 33.94 -64.60
CA ALA A 62 -25.73 33.19 -64.21
C ALA A 62 -25.38 33.36 -62.71
N ALA A 63 -25.51 34.57 -62.17
CA ALA A 63 -25.31 34.83 -60.74
C ALA A 63 -26.37 34.15 -59.86
N GLU A 64 -27.65 34.20 -60.26
CA GLU A 64 -28.75 33.51 -59.57
C GLU A 64 -28.55 31.97 -59.60
N ALA A 65 -28.11 31.41 -60.73
CA ALA A 65 -27.77 30.00 -60.84
C ALA A 65 -26.56 29.60 -59.96
N ALA A 66 -25.50 30.42 -59.94
CA ALA A 66 -24.32 30.19 -59.12
C ALA A 66 -24.64 30.27 -57.61
N LEU A 67 -25.48 31.22 -57.19
CA LEU A 67 -25.97 31.32 -55.82
C LEU A 67 -26.83 30.10 -55.43
N GLY A 68 -27.70 29.62 -56.32
CA GLY A 68 -28.48 28.39 -56.11
C GLY A 68 -27.60 27.14 -55.96
N GLN A 69 -26.57 27.00 -56.79
CA GLN A 69 -25.58 25.93 -56.67
C GLN A 69 -24.78 26.02 -55.37
N ALA A 70 -24.29 27.21 -55.02
CA ALA A 70 -23.56 27.44 -53.78
C ALA A 70 -24.40 27.12 -52.53
N ALA A 71 -25.68 27.54 -52.51
CA ALA A 71 -26.61 27.21 -51.44
C ALA A 71 -26.86 25.70 -51.33
N THR A 72 -27.01 25.00 -52.47
CA THR A 72 -27.21 23.54 -52.51
C THR A 72 -25.98 22.79 -51.98
N ILE A 73 -24.77 23.19 -52.39
CA ILE A 73 -23.51 22.61 -51.90
C ILE A 73 -23.33 22.85 -50.40
N LEU A 74 -23.65 24.07 -49.93
CA LEU A 74 -23.48 24.45 -48.52
C LEU A 74 -24.49 23.73 -47.62
N GLU A 75 -25.71 23.44 -48.10
CA GLU A 75 -26.68 22.64 -47.37
C GLU A 75 -26.35 21.14 -47.39
N SER A 76 -25.80 20.59 -48.49
CA SER A 76 -25.21 19.24 -48.49
C SER A 76 -24.11 19.13 -47.46
N ALA A 77 -23.12 20.04 -47.49
CA ALA A 77 -22.00 20.03 -46.56
C ALA A 77 -22.43 20.17 -45.08
N ARG A 78 -23.55 20.83 -44.79
CA ARG A 78 -24.17 20.85 -43.46
C ARG A 78 -24.78 19.51 -43.07
N ALA A 79 -25.52 18.86 -43.98
CA ALA A 79 -26.09 17.54 -43.75
C ALA A 79 -24.99 16.48 -43.55
N ASP A 80 -23.96 16.51 -44.40
CA ASP A 80 -22.79 15.63 -44.33
C ASP A 80 -22.04 15.83 -43.00
N ALA A 81 -21.82 17.09 -42.58
CA ALA A 81 -21.19 17.40 -41.30
C ALA A 81 -22.05 16.99 -40.09
N ALA A 82 -23.37 17.14 -40.16
CA ALA A 82 -24.29 16.69 -39.11
C ALA A 82 -24.27 15.16 -38.96
N ALA A 83 -24.33 14.42 -40.08
CA ALA A 83 -24.24 12.96 -40.08
C ALA A 83 -22.90 12.44 -39.54
N LEU A 84 -21.78 13.09 -39.89
CA LEU A 84 -20.46 12.77 -39.33
C LEU A 84 -20.37 13.04 -37.83
N LEU A 85 -20.99 14.10 -37.33
CA LEU A 85 -21.05 14.39 -35.90
C LEU A 85 -21.95 13.41 -35.14
N GLU A 86 -23.05 12.96 -35.73
CA GLU A 86 -23.95 11.95 -35.15
C GLU A 86 -23.29 10.56 -35.08
N ASP A 87 -22.63 10.12 -36.16
CA ASP A 87 -21.84 8.87 -36.17
C ASP A 87 -20.67 8.94 -35.18
N ALA A 88 -19.91 10.04 -35.15
CA ALA A 88 -18.84 10.23 -34.16
C ALA A 88 -19.36 10.21 -32.71
N ALA A 89 -20.53 10.79 -32.44
CA ALA A 89 -21.16 10.75 -31.11
C ALA A 89 -21.66 9.34 -30.75
N ALA A 90 -22.21 8.59 -31.71
CA ALA A 90 -22.61 7.21 -31.53
C ALA A 90 -21.40 6.30 -31.24
N GLN A 91 -20.32 6.44 -32.02
CA GLN A 91 -19.07 5.70 -31.82
C GLN A 91 -18.42 6.04 -30.47
N ALA A 92 -18.36 7.32 -30.08
CA ALA A 92 -17.84 7.72 -28.77
C ALA A 92 -18.67 7.15 -27.61
N SER A 93 -20.00 7.13 -27.75
CA SER A 93 -20.91 6.54 -26.76
C SER A 93 -20.74 5.03 -26.63
N LEU A 94 -20.54 4.33 -27.75
CA LEU A 94 -20.31 2.88 -27.80
C LEU A 94 -18.92 2.52 -27.23
N LEU A 95 -17.90 3.34 -27.49
CA LEU A 95 -16.56 3.19 -26.91
C LEU A 95 -16.59 3.41 -25.39
N ALA A 96 -17.32 4.43 -24.91
CA ALA A 96 -17.50 4.69 -23.48
C ALA A 96 -18.22 3.53 -22.78
N ALA A 97 -19.35 3.06 -23.34
CA ALA A 97 -20.07 1.90 -22.79
C ALA A 97 -19.21 0.62 -22.78
N SER A 98 -18.33 0.43 -23.77
CA SER A 98 -17.36 -0.67 -23.77
C SER A 98 -16.27 -0.48 -22.70
N ALA A 99 -15.77 0.74 -22.49
CA ALA A 99 -14.81 1.06 -21.44
C ALA A 99 -15.40 0.80 -20.04
N ASP A 100 -16.64 1.23 -19.79
CA ASP A 100 -17.34 0.99 -18.52
C ASP A 100 -17.56 -0.51 -18.26
N GLN A 101 -17.99 -1.27 -19.27
CA GLN A 101 -18.14 -2.73 -19.16
C GLN A 101 -16.80 -3.42 -18.87
N ASN A 102 -15.72 -3.01 -19.54
CA ASN A 102 -14.38 -3.55 -19.29
C ASN A 102 -13.85 -3.16 -17.89
N ALA A 103 -14.13 -1.95 -17.40
CA ALA A 103 -13.77 -1.50 -16.06
C ALA A 103 -14.55 -2.27 -14.98
N ALA A 104 -15.84 -2.51 -15.18
CA ALA A 104 -16.67 -3.33 -14.29
C ALA A 104 -16.18 -4.78 -14.24
N ALA A 105 -15.96 -5.42 -15.40
CA ALA A 105 -15.48 -6.80 -15.49
C ALA A 105 -14.04 -6.97 -14.95
N LEU A 106 -13.18 -5.94 -15.08
CA LEU A 106 -11.86 -5.92 -14.44
C LEU A 106 -12.00 -5.81 -12.92
N THR A 107 -12.88 -4.92 -12.44
CA THR A 107 -13.15 -4.75 -11.00
C THR A 107 -13.63 -6.07 -10.39
N GLU A 108 -14.66 -6.70 -10.96
CA GLU A 108 -15.21 -8.00 -10.53
C GLU A 108 -14.13 -9.09 -10.46
N ARG A 109 -13.28 -9.19 -11.50
CA ARG A 109 -12.14 -10.11 -11.53
C ARG A 109 -11.12 -9.83 -10.43
N THR A 110 -10.78 -8.56 -10.17
CA THR A 110 -9.85 -8.20 -9.09
C THR A 110 -10.42 -8.48 -7.70
N THR A 111 -11.72 -8.27 -7.48
CA THR A 111 -12.38 -8.62 -6.21
C THR A 111 -12.41 -10.13 -6.01
N ALA A 112 -12.79 -10.92 -7.02
CA ALA A 112 -12.81 -12.38 -6.93
C ALA A 112 -11.41 -12.96 -6.67
N ALA A 113 -10.36 -12.43 -7.34
CA ALA A 113 -8.98 -12.83 -7.09
C ALA A 113 -8.51 -12.45 -5.68
N ALA A 114 -8.87 -11.27 -5.18
CA ALA A 114 -8.54 -10.85 -3.81
C ALA A 114 -9.25 -11.71 -2.74
N GLU A 115 -10.50 -12.12 -2.99
CA GLU A 115 -11.24 -13.05 -2.13
C GLU A 115 -10.63 -14.45 -2.15
N GLN A 116 -10.23 -14.96 -3.32
CA GLN A 116 -9.53 -16.24 -3.42
C GLN A 116 -8.23 -16.24 -2.62
N VAL A 117 -7.36 -15.23 -2.81
CA VAL A 117 -6.09 -15.12 -2.07
C VAL A 117 -6.32 -14.99 -0.56
N ARG A 118 -7.37 -14.28 -0.12
CA ARG A 118 -7.76 -14.22 1.30
C ARG A 118 -8.24 -15.58 1.83
N ALA A 119 -9.01 -16.34 1.06
CA ALA A 119 -9.50 -17.66 1.44
C ALA A 119 -8.36 -18.69 1.51
N GLU A 120 -7.41 -18.64 0.57
CA GLU A 120 -6.21 -19.47 0.56
C GLU A 120 -5.30 -19.14 1.76
N ALA A 121 -4.94 -17.87 1.97
CA ALA A 121 -4.13 -17.44 3.11
C ALA A 121 -4.77 -17.79 4.46
N ARG A 122 -6.12 -17.74 4.56
CA ARG A 122 -6.85 -18.17 5.75
C ARG A 122 -6.76 -19.68 5.98
N ARG A 123 -6.95 -20.51 4.94
CA ARG A 123 -6.78 -21.98 5.03
C ARG A 123 -5.35 -22.35 5.43
N ASP A 124 -4.35 -21.66 4.89
CA ASP A 124 -2.94 -21.83 5.23
C ASP A 124 -2.68 -21.51 6.72
N ALA A 125 -3.28 -20.44 7.24
CA ALA A 125 -3.17 -20.08 8.65
C ALA A 125 -3.88 -21.11 9.56
N GLU A 126 -5.11 -21.51 9.22
CA GLU A 126 -5.88 -22.52 9.96
C GLU A 126 -5.15 -23.89 9.96
N ALA A 127 -4.56 -24.29 8.84
CA ALA A 127 -3.76 -25.52 8.74
C ALA A 127 -2.46 -25.46 9.56
N ARG A 128 -1.75 -24.32 9.55
CA ARG A 128 -0.54 -24.11 10.37
C ARG A 128 -0.86 -24.12 11.87
N LEU A 129 -1.97 -23.51 12.29
CA LEU A 129 -2.44 -23.55 13.67
C LEU A 129 -2.85 -24.96 14.08
N ALA A 130 -3.54 -25.71 13.23
CA ALA A 130 -3.89 -27.10 13.49
C ALA A 130 -2.64 -27.99 13.65
N ALA A 131 -1.64 -27.82 12.78
CA ALA A 131 -0.36 -28.54 12.87
C ALA A 131 0.42 -28.18 14.14
N ALA A 132 0.51 -26.89 14.49
CA ALA A 132 1.19 -26.43 15.70
C ALA A 132 0.50 -26.95 16.98
N ASN A 133 -0.84 -26.96 17.02
CA ASN A 133 -1.60 -27.50 18.15
C ASN A 133 -1.46 -29.03 18.26
N ALA A 134 -1.42 -29.75 17.13
CA ALA A 134 -1.17 -31.19 17.12
C ALA A 134 0.24 -31.51 17.64
N GLU A 135 1.26 -30.76 17.22
CA GLU A 135 2.63 -30.97 17.67
C GLU A 135 2.83 -30.58 19.15
N ALA A 136 2.24 -29.47 19.60
CA ALA A 136 2.22 -29.12 21.01
C ALA A 136 1.56 -30.23 21.85
N LYS A 137 0.44 -30.80 21.38
CA LYS A 137 -0.20 -31.96 22.03
C LYS A 137 0.74 -33.17 22.08
N ASN A 138 1.35 -33.55 20.96
CA ASN A 138 2.31 -34.66 20.88
C ASN A 138 3.44 -34.49 21.91
N ILE A 139 4.01 -33.28 22.00
CA ILE A 139 5.07 -32.93 22.95
C ILE A 139 4.57 -33.08 24.41
N THR A 140 3.36 -32.59 24.73
CA THR A 140 2.81 -32.76 26.09
C THR A 140 2.51 -34.21 26.45
N GLU A 141 2.01 -35.02 25.51
CA GLU A 141 1.73 -36.45 25.74
C GLU A 141 3.05 -37.25 25.90
N ALA A 142 4.07 -36.95 25.09
CA ALA A 142 5.40 -37.53 25.22
C ALA A 142 6.10 -37.13 26.53
N ALA A 143 5.98 -35.86 26.95
CA ALA A 143 6.52 -35.37 28.21
C ALA A 143 5.83 -36.01 29.43
N ALA A 144 4.50 -36.18 29.37
CA ALA A 144 3.74 -36.87 30.41
C ALA A 144 4.12 -38.36 30.50
N ALA A 145 4.28 -39.04 29.37
CA ALA A 145 4.75 -40.43 29.34
C ALA A 145 6.17 -40.57 29.91
N ALA A 146 7.10 -39.68 29.55
CA ALA A 146 8.46 -39.68 30.09
C ALA A 146 8.47 -39.40 31.61
N ALA A 147 7.65 -38.46 32.09
CA ALA A 147 7.52 -38.18 33.52
C ALA A 147 6.95 -39.39 34.30
N ALA A 148 5.98 -40.11 33.75
CA ALA A 148 5.44 -41.33 34.36
C ALA A 148 6.47 -42.46 34.48
N VAL A 149 7.35 -42.62 33.48
CA VAL A 149 8.47 -43.59 33.54
C VAL A 149 9.46 -43.20 34.65
N VAL A 150 9.91 -41.94 34.69
CA VAL A 150 10.83 -41.46 35.73
C VAL A 150 10.23 -41.59 37.14
N GLN A 151 8.93 -41.33 37.30
CA GLN A 151 8.24 -41.54 38.57
C GLN A 151 8.22 -43.02 38.98
N ALA A 152 7.89 -43.94 38.07
CA ALA A 152 7.88 -45.38 38.36
C ALA A 152 9.28 -45.92 38.69
N GLU A 153 10.33 -45.41 38.03
CA GLU A 153 11.73 -45.73 38.35
C GLU A 153 12.10 -45.20 39.74
N ALA A 154 11.74 -43.96 40.09
CA ALA A 154 11.99 -43.37 41.40
C ALA A 154 11.24 -44.09 42.53
N GLU A 155 9.97 -44.48 42.31
CA GLU A 155 9.19 -45.29 43.26
C GLU A 155 9.83 -46.68 43.47
N THR A 156 10.33 -47.30 42.39
CA THR A 156 11.04 -48.59 42.45
C THR A 156 12.36 -48.48 43.21
N GLN A 157 13.17 -47.47 42.93
CA GLN A 157 14.43 -47.20 43.63
C GLN A 157 14.18 -46.92 45.12
N ARG A 158 13.16 -46.11 45.44
CA ARG A 158 12.77 -45.82 46.82
C ARG A 158 12.34 -47.09 47.57
N ALA A 159 11.51 -47.94 46.97
CA ALA A 159 11.08 -49.20 47.59
C ALA A 159 12.25 -50.16 47.85
N ALA A 160 13.23 -50.21 46.93
CA ALA A 160 14.46 -50.98 47.12
C ALA A 160 15.33 -50.43 48.26
N ALA A 161 15.49 -49.09 48.33
CA ALA A 161 16.26 -48.42 49.37
C ALA A 161 15.61 -48.54 50.77
N GLU A 162 14.29 -48.43 50.86
CA GLU A 162 13.53 -48.68 52.10
C GLU A 162 13.68 -50.15 52.56
N ALA A 163 13.66 -51.11 51.62
CA ALA A 163 13.85 -52.53 51.94
C ALA A 163 15.28 -52.87 52.43
N GLU A 164 16.32 -52.25 51.84
CA GLU A 164 17.70 -52.47 52.31
C GLU A 164 17.98 -51.76 53.64
N ALA A 165 17.41 -50.57 53.86
CA ALA A 165 17.47 -49.89 55.16
C ALA A 165 16.87 -50.74 56.28
N VAL A 166 15.73 -51.41 56.04
CA VAL A 166 15.14 -52.37 56.99
C VAL A 166 16.10 -53.53 57.28
N ARG A 167 16.67 -54.17 56.25
CA ARG A 167 17.64 -55.28 56.41
C ARG A 167 18.88 -54.87 57.21
N LEU A 168 19.40 -53.65 56.99
CA LEU A 168 20.56 -53.13 57.71
C LEU A 168 20.24 -52.88 59.19
N VAL A 169 19.04 -52.37 59.49
CA VAL A 169 18.56 -52.21 60.88
C VAL A 169 18.34 -53.57 61.55
N GLU A 170 17.71 -54.53 60.87
CA GLU A 170 17.54 -55.90 61.38
C GLU A 170 18.89 -56.55 61.70
N ARG A 171 19.84 -56.49 60.75
CA ARG A 171 21.21 -56.99 60.91
C ARG A 171 21.93 -56.33 62.08
N ALA A 172 21.95 -55.00 62.14
CA ALA A 172 22.59 -54.27 63.24
C ALA A 172 21.94 -54.60 64.61
N SER A 173 20.62 -54.85 64.64
CA SER A 173 19.93 -55.27 65.86
C SER A 173 20.34 -56.68 66.31
N ALA A 174 20.54 -57.60 65.35
CA ALA A 174 21.00 -58.96 65.59
C ALA A 174 22.47 -58.99 66.04
N ASP A 175 23.35 -58.24 65.36
CA ASP A 175 24.77 -58.10 65.72
C ASP A 175 24.92 -57.49 67.13
N ALA A 176 24.11 -56.47 67.46
CA ALA A 176 24.06 -55.90 68.81
C ALA A 176 23.47 -56.85 69.86
N ALA A 177 22.51 -57.72 69.49
CA ALA A 177 22.01 -58.78 70.38
C ALA A 177 23.08 -59.85 70.65
N ALA A 178 23.81 -60.29 69.62
CA ALA A 178 24.92 -61.24 69.75
C ALA A 178 26.07 -60.67 70.59
N LEU A 179 26.44 -59.40 70.38
CA LEU A 179 27.49 -58.73 71.17
C LEU A 179 27.10 -58.61 72.65
N ARG A 180 25.83 -58.30 72.95
CA ARG A 180 25.31 -58.30 74.33
C ARG A 180 25.39 -59.70 74.95
N ALA A 181 24.84 -60.72 74.28
CA ALA A 181 24.89 -62.10 74.78
C ALA A 181 26.33 -62.61 75.01
N THR A 182 27.27 -62.25 74.14
CA THR A 182 28.71 -62.56 74.32
C THR A 182 29.31 -61.83 75.51
N SER A 183 28.98 -60.54 75.68
CA SER A 183 29.45 -59.71 76.80
C SER A 183 28.91 -60.23 78.14
N ASP A 184 27.62 -60.56 78.19
CA ASP A 184 26.98 -61.15 79.38
C ASP A 184 27.61 -62.50 79.72
N ALA A 185 27.85 -63.36 78.73
CA ALA A 185 28.53 -64.65 78.95
C ALA A 185 29.95 -64.48 79.52
N VAL A 186 30.74 -63.53 79.01
CA VAL A 186 32.07 -63.20 79.55
C VAL A 186 31.98 -62.65 80.97
N ILE A 187 30.99 -61.78 81.27
CA ILE A 187 30.79 -61.24 82.62
C ILE A 187 30.41 -62.34 83.62
N GLN A 188 29.54 -63.28 83.24
CA GLN A 188 29.20 -64.42 84.10
C GLN A 188 30.40 -65.36 84.28
N GLN A 189 31.15 -65.67 83.22
CA GLN A 189 32.38 -66.47 83.32
C GLN A 189 33.40 -65.81 84.26
N GLN A 190 33.59 -64.49 84.18
CA GLN A 190 34.48 -63.73 85.06
C GLN A 190 34.02 -63.77 86.53
N ARG A 191 32.71 -63.65 86.78
CA ARG A 191 32.14 -63.82 88.13
C ARG A 191 32.37 -65.24 88.66
N GLU A 192 32.07 -66.26 87.86
CA GLU A 192 32.31 -67.65 88.24
C GLU A 192 33.79 -67.95 88.52
N THR A 193 34.74 -67.34 87.81
CA THR A 193 36.17 -67.43 88.17
C THR A 193 36.48 -66.68 89.45
N PHE A 194 35.98 -65.46 89.62
CA PHE A 194 36.22 -64.64 90.80
C PHE A 194 35.65 -65.28 92.08
N ASP A 195 34.43 -65.84 92.04
CA ASP A 195 33.82 -66.54 93.17
C ASP A 195 34.61 -67.80 93.55
N ARG A 196 35.18 -68.51 92.57
CA ARG A 196 36.09 -69.65 92.79
C ARG A 196 37.43 -69.22 93.38
N ASP A 197 38.05 -68.15 92.89
CA ASP A 197 39.27 -67.60 93.45
C ASP A 197 39.06 -67.05 94.87
N CYS A 198 37.92 -66.39 95.13
CA CYS A 198 37.53 -65.95 96.46
C CYS A 198 37.14 -67.09 97.39
N ALA A 199 36.66 -68.23 96.89
CA ALA A 199 36.49 -69.45 97.69
C ALA A 199 37.87 -70.03 98.07
N ARG A 200 38.74 -70.26 97.08
CA ARG A 200 40.10 -70.77 97.32
C ARG A 200 40.87 -69.89 98.31
N LEU A 201 40.83 -68.56 98.15
CA LEU A 201 41.51 -67.63 99.06
C LEU A 201 40.92 -67.64 100.48
N ARG A 202 39.61 -67.92 100.65
CA ARG A 202 39.02 -68.12 101.98
C ARG A 202 39.48 -69.42 102.61
N ASP A 203 39.58 -70.50 101.84
CA ASP A 203 40.08 -71.79 102.32
C ASP A 203 41.58 -71.71 102.67
N GLU A 204 42.38 -71.03 101.84
CA GLU A 204 43.80 -70.71 102.07
C GLU A 204 43.96 -69.87 103.35
N LEU A 205 43.22 -68.76 103.49
CA LEU A 205 43.27 -67.91 104.70
C LEU A 205 42.71 -68.60 105.96
N GLN A 206 41.78 -69.56 105.82
CA GLN A 206 41.34 -70.37 106.95
C GLN A 206 42.44 -71.35 107.36
N ALA A 207 43.10 -72.02 106.41
CA ALA A 207 44.23 -72.90 106.69
C ALA A 207 45.41 -72.13 107.32
N GLU A 208 45.74 -70.95 106.81
CA GLU A 208 46.72 -70.04 107.42
C GLU A 208 46.29 -69.59 108.82
N GLN A 209 45.00 -69.27 109.04
CA GLN A 209 44.50 -68.90 110.37
C GLN A 209 44.54 -70.07 111.35
N GLU A 210 44.29 -71.30 110.90
CA GLU A 210 44.39 -72.50 111.72
C GLU A 210 45.86 -72.84 112.02
N GLN A 211 46.76 -72.73 111.04
CA GLN A 211 48.20 -72.86 111.25
C GLN A 211 48.74 -71.77 112.18
N ALA A 212 48.35 -70.51 111.99
CA ALA A 212 48.72 -69.39 112.85
C ALA A 212 48.14 -69.54 114.25
N ARG A 213 46.95 -70.14 114.43
CA ARG A 213 46.41 -70.52 115.75
C ARG A 213 47.19 -71.66 116.39
N GLN A 214 47.65 -72.65 115.62
CA GLN A 214 48.51 -73.72 116.12
C GLN A 214 49.89 -73.17 116.53
N GLN A 215 50.48 -72.30 115.70
CA GLN A 215 51.72 -71.58 116.00
C GLN A 215 51.56 -70.65 117.20
N LEU A 216 50.46 -69.89 117.31
CA LEU A 216 50.17 -69.05 118.49
C LEU A 216 49.88 -69.89 119.75
N ARG A 217 49.36 -71.11 119.63
CA ARG A 217 49.25 -72.04 120.78
C ARG A 217 50.63 -72.53 121.20
N ALA A 218 51.42 -73.08 120.29
CA ALA A 218 52.78 -73.52 120.57
C ALA A 218 53.68 -72.38 121.09
N ALA A 219 53.54 -71.18 120.51
CA ALA A 219 54.25 -69.98 120.93
C ALA A 219 53.66 -69.33 122.19
N ALA A 220 52.42 -69.61 122.59
CA ALA A 220 51.87 -69.21 123.90
C ALA A 220 52.13 -70.27 124.99
N GLU A 221 52.38 -71.52 124.62
CA GLU A 221 52.95 -72.55 125.49
C GLU A 221 54.42 -72.23 125.74
N GLN A 222 55.19 -71.91 124.69
CA GLN A 222 56.57 -71.43 124.80
C GLN A 222 56.65 -70.04 125.47
N ALA A 223 55.76 -69.09 125.15
CA ALA A 223 55.68 -67.81 125.86
C ALA A 223 54.84 -67.87 127.14
N ALA A 224 54.46 -69.04 127.62
CA ALA A 224 54.23 -69.25 129.05
C ALA A 224 55.55 -69.68 129.70
N GLN A 225 56.31 -70.56 129.05
CA GLN A 225 57.64 -71.01 129.52
C GLN A 225 58.68 -69.85 129.58
N GLU A 226 58.63 -68.87 128.66
CA GLU A 226 59.54 -67.71 128.59
C GLU A 226 59.00 -66.47 129.31
N ARG A 227 57.72 -66.18 129.06
CA ARG A 227 56.97 -65.11 129.70
C ARG A 227 56.20 -65.85 130.74
N ASP A 228 56.62 -65.76 131.95
CA ASP A 228 55.61 -65.20 132.80
C ASP A 228 55.89 -63.59 132.69
N ALA A 229 55.10 -62.69 131.80
CA ALA A 229 54.96 -61.12 131.19
C ALA A 229 53.74 -60.40 130.09
N LEU A 230 53.79 -59.36 129.03
CA LEU A 230 52.74 -58.21 128.34
C LEU A 230 52.40 -57.62 126.70
N ALA A 231 51.55 -56.50 126.20
CA ALA A 231 51.07 -55.90 124.69
C ALA A 231 50.34 -54.38 124.16
N SER A 232 49.88 -53.87 122.83
CA SER A 232 49.19 -52.44 122.22
C SER A 232 48.53 -51.99 120.65
N GLU A 233 47.99 -50.71 120.09
CA GLU A 233 47.48 -50.16 118.57
C GLU A 233 46.58 -48.76 117.96
N THR A 234 46.32 -48.33 116.57
CA THR A 234 45.90 -47.09 115.47
C THR A 234 44.52 -46.20 114.87
N ARG A 235 44.39 -45.20 113.76
CA ARG A 235 43.22 -44.15 113.12
C ARG A 235 43.10 -43.30 111.56
N ALA A 236 42.03 -42.47 110.94
CA ALA A 236 41.81 -41.64 109.48
C ALA A 236 40.59 -40.49 108.90
N ARG A 237 40.41 -39.73 107.61
CA ARG A 237 39.31 -38.61 106.95
C ARG A 237 39.19 -37.80 105.38
N ALA A 238 38.07 -37.16 104.61
CA ALA A 238 37.92 -36.12 103.29
C ALA A 238 36.53 -35.44 102.42
N GLU A 239 36.40 -34.37 101.39
CA GLU A 239 35.15 -33.55 100.58
C GLU A 239 35.11 -32.54 99.12
N ALA A 240 33.99 -31.96 98.30
CA ALA A 240 33.84 -30.86 97.01
C ALA A 240 32.45 -30.27 96.08
N GLN A 241 32.27 -29.15 95.10
CA GLN A 241 31.06 -28.63 94.04
C GLN A 241 30.88 -27.23 92.95
N TYR A 242 29.93 -26.94 91.84
CA TYR A 242 29.17 -25.63 91.08
C TYR A 242 28.99 -25.03 89.43
N VAL A 243 27.94 -24.20 88.76
CA VAL A 243 27.76 -23.15 87.43
C VAL A 243 26.36 -22.62 86.48
N GLU A 244 26.18 -21.56 85.44
CA GLU A 244 24.90 -20.88 84.58
C GLU A 244 24.81 -19.88 83.11
N ALA A 245 23.68 -19.31 82.31
CA ALA A 245 23.51 -18.35 80.93
C ALA A 245 22.11 -17.61 80.11
N ALA A 246 22.01 -16.71 78.92
CA ALA A 246 20.78 -15.93 78.05
C ALA A 246 20.85 -15.11 76.48
N SER A 247 20.08 -14.29 75.49
CA SER A 247 18.72 -13.53 74.86
C SER A 247 18.50 -12.72 73.29
N HIS A 248 17.38 -11.98 72.65
CA HIS A 248 17.04 -11.32 71.16
C HIS A 248 15.75 -10.32 70.68
N LEU A 249 15.68 -9.35 69.64
CA LEU A 249 14.43 -8.81 68.83
C LEU A 249 14.52 -7.71 67.63
N ALA A 250 14.36 -8.03 66.32
CA ALA A 250 14.18 -7.03 65.19
C ALA A 250 13.45 -7.59 63.92
N TRP A 251 12.32 -8.26 64.14
CA TRP A 251 11.64 -9.12 63.16
C TRP A 251 10.48 -8.40 62.42
N THR A 252 10.41 -8.61 61.10
CA THR A 252 9.29 -8.31 60.16
C THR A 252 8.47 -7.02 60.35
N GLN A 253 8.73 -6.00 59.52
CA GLN A 253 7.77 -4.93 59.21
C GLN A 253 7.62 -4.60 57.71
N GLN A 254 8.31 -5.32 56.81
CA GLN A 254 8.37 -4.95 55.39
C GLN A 254 8.28 -6.16 54.44
N SER A 255 7.24 -6.97 54.64
CA SER A 255 6.79 -8.02 53.73
C SER A 255 5.28 -8.12 53.84
N MET A 256 4.59 -8.26 52.69
CA MET A 256 3.18 -7.84 52.51
C MET A 256 3.01 -6.31 52.67
N ALA A 257 1.99 -5.65 52.11
CA ALA A 257 1.00 -6.12 51.15
C ALA A 257 1.29 -5.47 49.77
N ASP A 258 1.64 -6.19 48.70
CA ASP A 258 0.85 -7.21 47.99
C ASP A 258 -0.05 -6.58 46.92
N LEU A 259 0.01 -7.12 45.68
CA LEU A 259 -0.72 -6.67 44.48
C LEU A 259 -0.35 -5.21 44.02
N ARG A 260 -0.73 -4.72 42.82
CA ARG A 260 -1.67 -5.23 41.80
C ARG A 260 -1.29 -4.70 40.41
N ALA A 261 -1.46 -5.55 39.39
CA ALA A 261 -1.40 -5.21 37.96
C ALA A 261 -0.06 -4.63 37.44
N SER A 262 0.25 -4.67 36.15
CA SER A 262 -0.07 -5.68 35.13
C SER A 262 0.82 -5.40 33.91
N THR A 263 1.53 -6.41 33.41
CA THR A 263 1.92 -6.50 31.98
C THR A 263 2.46 -5.22 31.32
N GLU A 264 3.69 -4.84 31.64
CA GLU A 264 4.41 -3.76 30.96
C GLU A 264 5.66 -4.32 30.27
N SER A 265 5.46 -4.81 29.05
CA SER A 265 6.50 -5.40 28.17
C SER A 265 6.63 -4.55 26.90
N GLU A 266 6.82 -3.25 27.08
CA GLU A 266 7.02 -2.30 26.00
C GLU A 266 8.47 -2.35 25.51
N LEU A 267 8.69 -2.78 24.26
CA LEU A 267 9.75 -2.30 23.33
C LEU A 267 9.73 -3.11 22.02
N SER A 268 8.72 -2.87 21.18
CA SER A 268 8.70 -3.30 19.77
C SER A 268 8.71 -2.05 18.88
N GLU A 269 9.89 -1.49 18.69
CA GLU A 269 10.13 -0.23 17.97
C GLU A 269 9.96 -0.34 16.44
N LEU A 270 10.14 0.79 15.74
CA LEU A 270 10.26 0.92 14.28
C LEU A 270 9.07 0.43 13.42
N ARG A 271 7.99 1.23 13.34
CA ARG A 271 7.14 1.33 12.11
C ARG A 271 6.25 2.59 11.97
N SER A 272 6.74 3.72 12.46
CA SER A 272 6.20 5.04 12.14
C SER A 272 6.41 5.43 10.65
N ALA A 273 5.79 6.54 10.24
CA ALA A 273 6.00 7.25 8.97
C ALA A 273 5.76 6.46 7.66
N HIS A 274 4.50 6.46 7.21
CA HIS A 274 4.16 6.56 5.78
C HIS A 274 3.19 7.71 5.63
N ASN A 275 3.74 8.92 5.54
CA ASN A 275 3.00 10.11 5.13
C ASN A 275 3.71 10.84 3.96
N ASP A 276 4.67 10.15 3.32
CA ASP A 276 5.45 10.65 2.17
C ASP A 276 4.74 10.36 0.84
N ALA A 277 3.42 10.63 0.80
CA ALA A 277 2.54 10.19 -0.29
C ALA A 277 1.89 11.33 -1.10
N LEU A 278 1.83 12.55 -0.54
CA LEU A 278 1.00 13.66 -1.06
C LEU A 278 1.74 15.00 -1.26
N ALA A 279 3.02 14.97 -1.66
CA ALA A 279 3.77 16.18 -2.03
C ALA A 279 4.16 16.25 -3.53
N GLN A 280 4.86 15.23 -4.05
CA GLN A 280 5.40 15.22 -5.42
C GLN A 280 4.32 14.94 -6.49
N GLN A 281 3.43 15.90 -6.75
CA GLN A 281 2.60 15.94 -7.98
C GLN A 281 2.29 17.37 -8.46
N ARG A 282 2.77 18.40 -7.76
CA ARG A 282 2.56 19.82 -8.13
C ARG A 282 3.80 20.55 -8.68
N GLU A 283 4.96 19.89 -8.73
CA GLU A 283 6.21 20.43 -9.31
C GLU A 283 6.60 19.82 -10.67
N GLU A 284 5.67 19.07 -11.28
CA GLU A 284 5.63 18.85 -12.74
C GLU A 284 4.55 19.76 -13.34
N ALA A 285 4.52 21.05 -12.96
CA ALA A 285 5.21 22.09 -13.73
C ALA A 285 4.95 21.91 -15.23
N GLU A 286 3.87 22.47 -15.79
CA GLU A 286 3.76 23.89 -16.22
C GLU A 286 4.85 24.36 -17.23
N ALA A 287 5.85 23.54 -17.53
CA ALA A 287 7.04 23.89 -18.30
C ALA A 287 7.03 23.39 -19.77
N GLN A 288 5.95 22.72 -20.21
CA GLN A 288 5.96 21.97 -21.49
C GLN A 288 4.88 22.36 -22.53
N LEU A 289 3.89 23.21 -22.20
CA LEU A 289 2.82 23.60 -23.14
C LEU A 289 2.81 25.08 -23.58
N ALA A 290 3.70 25.92 -23.03
CA ALA A 290 3.80 27.34 -23.40
C ALA A 290 4.61 27.61 -24.70
N ALA A 291 5.20 26.58 -25.32
CA ALA A 291 6.28 26.74 -26.31
C ALA A 291 5.96 26.26 -27.74
N LEU A 292 4.73 25.80 -28.03
CA LEU A 292 4.45 24.97 -29.23
C LEU A 292 3.27 25.41 -30.12
N ALA A 293 2.77 26.65 -29.97
CA ALA A 293 1.73 27.20 -30.87
C ALA A 293 2.01 28.63 -31.38
N ALA A 294 3.09 29.30 -30.95
CA ALA A 294 3.51 30.61 -31.46
C ALA A 294 4.18 30.54 -32.84
N ALA A 295 3.66 29.67 -33.74
CA ALA A 295 4.25 29.34 -35.03
C ALA A 295 3.23 29.39 -36.21
N ALA A 296 2.34 30.44 -36.36
CA ALA A 296 1.32 30.65 -37.47
C ALA A 296 0.51 32.08 -37.69
N ASP A 297 0.67 33.07 -38.69
CA ASP A 297 0.03 34.56 -38.91
C ASP A 297 -0.13 35.49 -40.44
N LEU A 298 -1.23 36.32 -41.18
CA LEU A 298 -1.62 37.12 -42.74
C LEU A 298 -2.68 38.51 -43.44
N GLN A 299 -3.12 39.03 -44.84
CA GLN A 299 -3.97 40.41 -45.61
C GLN A 299 -4.79 40.86 -47.25
N ALA A 300 -5.39 42.12 -47.93
CA ALA A 300 -6.43 42.63 -49.31
C ALA A 300 -6.67 44.03 -50.53
N ARG A 301 -7.79 44.56 -51.49
CA ARG A 301 -8.08 45.55 -52.95
C ARG A 301 -9.35 46.71 -53.71
N GLU A 302 -9.62 47.34 -55.09
CA GLU A 302 -10.43 48.73 -55.89
C GLU A 302 -11.39 49.15 -57.46
N LEU A 303 -11.88 50.43 -58.22
CA LEU A 303 -12.84 50.92 -59.65
C LEU A 303 -13.36 52.48 -60.58
N VAL A 304 -14.33 52.90 -61.74
CA VAL A 304 -14.90 54.33 -62.69
C VAL A 304 -15.94 54.73 -64.21
N GLY A 305 -16.35 55.99 -65.04
CA GLY A 305 -17.44 56.52 -66.36
C GLY A 305 -17.77 58.00 -67.50
N GLN A 306 -18.85 58.48 -68.51
CA GLN A 306 -19.19 59.80 -69.68
C GLN A 306 -20.57 60.42 -70.82
N ALA A 307 -20.78 61.38 -72.03
CA ALA A 307 -22.09 62.14 -73.01
C ALA A 307 -22.33 63.27 -74.51
N GLU A 308 -23.49 64.05 -75.21
CA GLU A 308 -24.00 64.79 -76.77
C GLU A 308 -24.93 66.28 -77.41
N LEU A 309 -25.43 66.82 -78.77
CA LEU A 309 -26.24 68.22 -79.52
C LEU A 309 -27.01 68.65 -81.17
N ALA A 310 -27.74 69.85 -81.82
CA ALA A 310 -28.65 70.27 -83.29
C ALA A 310 -29.20 71.79 -84.21
N ALA A 311 -30.17 72.12 -85.36
CA ALA A 311 -30.55 73.45 -86.46
C ALA A 311 -31.89 73.97 -87.68
N ALA A 312 -32.57 75.28 -88.16
CA ALA A 312 -34.00 76.22 -88.39
C ALA A 312 -35.23 76.72 -89.54
N ASP A 313 -36.63 77.00 -89.66
CA ASP A 313 -38.08 76.96 -89.08
C ASP A 313 -38.83 75.65 -89.33
N ILE A 314 -38.87 75.08 -90.53
CA ILE A 314 -39.23 73.65 -90.61
C ILE A 314 -38.21 72.85 -89.82
N ARG A 315 -36.93 73.20 -89.98
CA ARG A 315 -35.90 72.78 -89.04
C ARG A 315 -35.61 73.78 -87.91
N SER A 316 -36.49 74.74 -87.55
CA SER A 316 -36.42 75.48 -86.24
C SER A 316 -37.43 74.93 -85.27
N LYS A 317 -38.60 74.57 -85.78
CA LYS A 317 -39.44 73.51 -85.27
C LYS A 317 -38.79 72.12 -85.37
N ALA A 318 -37.67 71.97 -86.10
CA ALA A 318 -36.74 70.84 -85.93
C ALA A 318 -35.30 71.28 -85.55
N GLU A 319 -35.17 72.47 -84.94
CA GLU A 319 -34.09 72.83 -84.00
C GLU A 319 -34.64 72.48 -82.66
N GLN A 320 -35.82 73.03 -82.36
CA GLN A 320 -36.75 72.60 -81.35
C GLN A 320 -36.96 71.10 -81.52
N LEU A 321 -37.63 70.54 -82.53
CA LEU A 321 -37.74 69.06 -82.57
C LEU A 321 -36.39 68.30 -82.60
N MET A 322 -35.23 68.82 -83.06
CA MET A 322 -33.93 68.12 -82.86
C MET A 322 -33.23 68.39 -81.53
N ALA A 323 -33.53 69.46 -80.79
CA ALA A 323 -32.91 69.87 -79.53
C ALA A 323 -33.86 69.65 -78.36
N ASP A 324 -35.15 69.51 -78.63
CA ASP A 324 -36.21 68.89 -77.84
C ASP A 324 -36.02 67.38 -77.96
N THR A 325 -35.93 66.75 -79.15
CA THR A 325 -35.58 65.30 -79.18
C THR A 325 -34.15 65.02 -78.77
N LYS A 326 -33.21 65.98 -78.79
CA LYS A 326 -31.90 65.80 -78.12
C LYS A 326 -31.89 66.24 -76.66
N ALA A 327 -32.79 67.10 -76.18
CA ALA A 327 -32.98 67.32 -74.75
C ALA A 327 -33.76 66.15 -74.13
N ASP A 328 -34.67 65.52 -74.85
CA ASP A 328 -35.42 64.33 -74.45
C ASP A 328 -34.58 63.08 -74.65
N ALA A 329 -33.75 62.96 -75.71
CA ALA A 329 -32.75 61.90 -75.78
C ALA A 329 -31.61 62.11 -74.77
N ALA A 330 -31.15 63.33 -74.51
CA ALA A 330 -30.20 63.59 -73.42
C ALA A 330 -30.83 63.45 -72.04
N ARG A 331 -32.14 63.71 -71.87
CA ARG A 331 -32.89 63.36 -70.65
C ARG A 331 -33.00 61.87 -70.52
N HIS A 332 -33.49 61.15 -71.52
CA HIS A 332 -33.59 59.69 -71.46
C HIS A 332 -32.23 58.99 -71.34
N LEU A 333 -31.16 59.56 -71.90
CA LEU A 333 -29.78 59.10 -71.64
C LEU A 333 -29.33 59.47 -70.22
N ALA A 334 -29.60 60.67 -69.71
CA ALA A 334 -29.24 61.06 -68.33
C ALA A 334 -30.11 60.35 -67.27
N GLU A 335 -31.36 60.02 -67.59
CA GLU A 335 -32.32 59.25 -66.80
C GLU A 335 -31.93 57.78 -66.81
N ALA A 336 -31.66 57.19 -67.99
CA ALA A 336 -31.14 55.81 -68.08
C ALA A 336 -29.72 55.69 -67.48
N GLU A 337 -28.87 56.72 -67.58
CA GLU A 337 -27.59 56.75 -66.86
C GLU A 337 -27.79 56.93 -65.35
N ALA A 338 -28.69 57.81 -64.89
CA ALA A 338 -28.97 57.96 -63.47
C ALA A 338 -29.62 56.70 -62.87
N GLU A 339 -30.48 56.03 -63.62
CA GLU A 339 -31.13 54.78 -63.25
C GLU A 339 -30.15 53.61 -63.30
N ALA A 340 -29.28 53.52 -64.31
CA ALA A 340 -28.21 52.52 -64.37
C ALA A 340 -27.10 52.76 -63.32
N ARG A 341 -26.80 54.02 -62.98
CA ARG A 341 -25.93 54.39 -61.85
C ARG A 341 -26.61 53.99 -60.53
N SER A 342 -27.86 54.39 -60.29
CA SER A 342 -28.64 54.01 -59.11
C SER A 342 -28.75 52.48 -58.95
N LEU A 343 -28.98 51.75 -60.04
CA LEU A 343 -29.04 50.28 -60.05
C LEU A 343 -27.68 49.65 -59.74
N ARG A 344 -26.58 50.23 -60.24
CA ARG A 344 -25.20 49.82 -59.88
C ARG A 344 -24.90 50.14 -58.43
N ASP A 345 -25.17 51.35 -57.96
CA ASP A 345 -24.98 51.78 -56.58
C ASP A 345 -25.76 50.88 -55.61
N GLN A 346 -27.00 50.48 -55.97
CA GLN A 346 -27.78 49.50 -55.20
C GLN A 346 -27.21 48.09 -55.28
N ALA A 347 -26.75 47.63 -56.45
CA ALA A 347 -26.11 46.33 -56.61
C ALA A 347 -24.79 46.23 -55.82
N ASP A 348 -23.98 47.29 -55.83
CA ASP A 348 -22.72 47.39 -55.10
C ASP A 348 -22.97 47.50 -53.58
N GLN A 349 -23.96 48.31 -53.14
CA GLN A 349 -24.35 48.38 -51.73
C GLN A 349 -24.89 47.04 -51.20
N THR A 350 -25.75 46.36 -51.96
CA THR A 350 -26.29 45.05 -51.56
C THR A 350 -25.22 43.95 -51.61
N THR A 351 -24.33 43.96 -52.61
CA THR A 351 -23.18 43.04 -52.68
C THR A 351 -22.22 43.28 -51.52
N ALA A 352 -21.90 44.54 -51.19
CA ALA A 352 -21.04 44.89 -50.05
C ALA A 352 -21.67 44.46 -48.71
N ALA A 353 -22.98 44.70 -48.51
CA ALA A 353 -23.69 44.26 -47.31
C ALA A 353 -23.75 42.73 -47.18
N GLN A 354 -23.90 42.00 -48.30
CA GLN A 354 -23.83 40.53 -48.31
C GLN A 354 -22.41 40.02 -48.03
N LEU A 355 -21.38 40.63 -48.61
CA LEU A 355 -19.97 40.30 -48.36
C LEU A 355 -19.60 40.54 -46.89
N GLU A 356 -20.03 41.65 -46.30
CA GLU A 356 -19.74 41.97 -44.91
C GLU A 356 -20.52 41.06 -43.95
N SER A 357 -21.79 40.74 -44.26
CA SER A 357 -22.55 39.73 -43.50
C SER A 357 -21.92 38.33 -43.61
N ALA A 358 -21.37 37.96 -44.77
CA ALA A 358 -20.65 36.70 -44.95
C ALA A 358 -19.33 36.68 -44.15
N ARG A 359 -18.53 37.76 -44.20
CA ARG A 359 -17.31 37.93 -43.39
C ARG A 359 -17.60 37.84 -41.90
N MET A 360 -18.61 38.57 -41.42
CA MET A 360 -19.07 38.52 -40.03
C MET A 360 -19.41 37.08 -39.61
N ARG A 361 -20.20 36.35 -40.40
CA ARG A 361 -20.56 34.94 -40.12
C ARG A 361 -19.37 33.99 -40.16
N VAL A 362 -18.40 34.21 -41.06
CA VAL A 362 -17.16 33.43 -41.09
C VAL A 362 -16.33 33.70 -39.84
N ALA A 363 -16.14 34.98 -39.47
CA ALA A 363 -15.42 35.35 -38.26
C ALA A 363 -16.12 34.86 -36.97
N GLU A 364 -17.46 34.87 -36.91
CA GLU A 364 -18.23 34.26 -35.83
C GLU A 364 -18.04 32.74 -35.76
N ALA A 365 -18.08 32.05 -36.90
CA ALA A 365 -17.86 30.61 -36.99
C ALA A 365 -16.41 30.23 -36.64
N GLU A 366 -15.41 31.01 -37.06
CA GLU A 366 -14.00 30.82 -36.73
C GLU A 366 -13.73 31.06 -35.25
N ASN A 367 -14.27 32.13 -34.66
CA ASN A 367 -14.18 32.37 -33.22
C ASN A 367 -14.91 31.29 -32.42
N GLY A 368 -16.08 30.83 -32.86
CA GLY A 368 -16.80 29.71 -32.26
C GLY A 368 -16.00 28.41 -32.32
N ALA A 369 -15.45 28.07 -33.49
CA ALA A 369 -14.59 26.90 -33.67
C ALA A 369 -13.25 27.02 -32.93
N ARG A 370 -12.74 28.22 -32.68
CA ARG A 370 -11.56 28.44 -31.82
C ARG A 370 -11.92 28.25 -30.35
N LEU A 371 -13.01 28.86 -29.87
CA LEU A 371 -13.51 28.72 -28.49
C LEU A 371 -13.88 27.27 -28.14
N ILE A 372 -14.44 26.52 -29.10
CA ILE A 372 -14.69 25.08 -28.95
C ILE A 372 -13.38 24.31 -28.82
N ARG A 373 -12.37 24.58 -29.66
CA ARG A 373 -11.04 23.95 -29.57
C ARG A 373 -10.30 24.31 -28.27
N GLU A 374 -10.34 25.57 -27.85
CA GLU A 374 -9.80 26.03 -26.57
C GLU A 374 -10.48 25.29 -25.40
N ARG A 375 -11.81 25.16 -25.41
CA ARG A 375 -12.54 24.40 -24.39
C ARG A 375 -12.29 22.90 -24.42
N THR A 376 -12.19 22.25 -25.59
CA THR A 376 -11.93 20.80 -25.65
C THR A 376 -10.51 20.46 -25.26
N VAL A 377 -9.51 21.26 -25.65
CA VAL A 377 -8.13 21.10 -25.16
C VAL A 377 -8.07 21.29 -23.65
N ALA A 378 -8.65 22.38 -23.10
CA ALA A 378 -8.67 22.60 -21.66
C ALA A 378 -9.40 21.50 -20.88
N ALA A 379 -10.47 20.92 -21.44
CA ALA A 379 -11.20 19.80 -20.84
C ALA A 379 -10.43 18.48 -20.91
N ILE A 380 -9.71 18.21 -22.02
CA ILE A 380 -8.84 17.04 -22.15
C ILE A 380 -7.66 17.14 -21.18
N GLU A 381 -7.02 18.30 -21.08
CA GLU A 381 -5.96 18.53 -20.09
C GLU A 381 -6.48 18.39 -18.65
N ALA A 382 -7.68 18.90 -18.35
CA ALA A 382 -8.30 18.72 -17.03
C ALA A 382 -8.54 17.23 -16.74
N MET A 383 -9.15 16.47 -17.65
CA MET A 383 -9.34 15.03 -17.50
C MET A 383 -8.01 14.27 -17.37
N GLN A 384 -6.96 14.66 -18.10
CA GLN A 384 -5.64 14.05 -17.97
C GLN A 384 -4.99 14.33 -16.61
N ARG A 385 -5.09 15.57 -16.10
CA ARG A 385 -4.61 15.94 -14.77
C ARG A 385 -5.39 15.23 -13.67
N ASP A 386 -6.72 15.23 -13.73
CA ASP A 386 -7.60 14.55 -12.77
C ASP A 386 -7.37 13.03 -12.76
N ALA A 387 -7.24 12.40 -13.93
CA ALA A 387 -6.92 10.98 -14.03
C ALA A 387 -5.51 10.66 -13.52
N HIS A 388 -4.54 11.57 -13.67
CA HIS A 388 -3.18 11.39 -13.17
C HIS A 388 -3.11 11.57 -11.63
N GLU A 389 -3.82 12.54 -11.06
CA GLU A 389 -4.03 12.71 -9.62
C GLU A 389 -4.77 11.50 -9.00
N GLN A 390 -5.83 11.01 -9.65
CA GLN A 390 -6.53 9.78 -9.23
C GLN A 390 -5.62 8.54 -9.32
N ALA A 391 -4.82 8.41 -10.39
CA ALA A 391 -3.88 7.30 -10.53
C ALA A 391 -2.80 7.34 -9.44
N LYS A 392 -2.30 8.51 -9.05
CA LYS A 392 -1.32 8.62 -7.96
C LYS A 392 -1.97 8.44 -6.58
N THR A 393 -3.11 9.04 -6.29
CA THR A 393 -3.81 8.81 -5.01
C THR A 393 -4.17 7.33 -4.83
N THR A 394 -4.59 6.65 -5.89
CA THR A 394 -4.78 5.19 -5.89
C THR A 394 -3.47 4.43 -5.62
N ARG A 395 -2.37 4.80 -6.29
CA ARG A 395 -1.03 4.20 -6.04
C ARG A 395 -0.53 4.46 -4.62
N ALA A 396 -0.77 5.63 -4.06
CA ALA A 396 -0.44 6.01 -2.69
C ALA A 396 -1.23 5.18 -1.67
N GLN A 397 -2.55 5.08 -1.85
CA GLN A 397 -3.42 4.24 -1.00
C GLN A 397 -3.02 2.77 -1.08
N ALA A 398 -2.70 2.25 -2.27
CA ALA A 398 -2.20 0.89 -2.44
C ALA A 398 -0.81 0.67 -1.80
N ALA A 399 0.09 1.67 -1.87
CA ALA A 399 1.39 1.62 -1.22
C ALA A 399 1.30 1.64 0.31
N GLU A 400 0.38 2.45 0.87
CA GLU A 400 0.11 2.44 2.31
C GLU A 400 -0.53 1.13 2.75
N ALA A 401 -1.55 0.62 2.05
CA ALA A 401 -2.17 -0.66 2.37
C ALA A 401 -1.15 -1.82 2.33
N LEU A 402 -0.24 -1.83 1.35
CA LEU A 402 0.86 -2.78 1.27
C LEU A 402 1.89 -2.60 2.40
N ARG A 403 2.14 -1.38 2.86
CA ARG A 403 3.00 -1.15 4.03
C ARG A 403 2.31 -1.59 5.32
N GLN A 404 1.07 -1.18 5.57
CA GLN A 404 0.29 -1.59 6.74
C GLN A 404 0.21 -3.11 6.85
N ALA A 405 -0.08 -3.82 5.75
CA ALA A 405 -0.05 -5.28 5.71
C ALA A 405 1.35 -5.87 6.05
N ARG A 406 2.45 -5.20 5.67
CA ARG A 406 3.81 -5.59 6.11
C ARG A 406 4.05 -5.29 7.60
N VAL A 407 3.53 -4.17 8.13
CA VAL A 407 3.58 -3.84 9.57
C VAL A 407 2.88 -4.92 10.38
N GLU A 408 1.66 -5.26 10.02
CA GLU A 408 0.85 -6.30 10.67
C GLU A 408 1.49 -7.68 10.55
N ALA A 409 2.02 -8.04 9.37
CA ALA A 409 2.70 -9.33 9.16
C ALA A 409 3.97 -9.47 10.01
N GLU A 410 4.75 -8.41 10.20
CA GLU A 410 5.93 -8.46 11.08
C GLU A 410 5.57 -8.38 12.56
N LYS A 411 4.58 -7.57 12.96
CA LYS A 411 4.04 -7.60 14.32
C LYS A 411 3.53 -9.01 14.69
N THR A 412 2.84 -9.68 13.78
CA THR A 412 2.38 -11.06 13.95
C THR A 412 3.54 -12.04 14.07
N ARG A 413 4.62 -11.86 13.28
CA ARG A 413 5.84 -12.67 13.40
C ARG A 413 6.55 -12.45 14.73
N GLU A 414 6.60 -11.22 15.24
CA GLU A 414 7.24 -10.91 16.52
C GLU A 414 6.44 -11.49 17.69
N GLN A 415 5.13 -11.30 17.71
CA GLN A 415 4.24 -11.95 18.67
C GLN A 415 4.34 -13.49 18.61
N THR A 416 4.56 -14.06 17.43
CA THR A 416 4.83 -15.50 17.28
C THR A 416 6.19 -15.90 17.86
N ARG A 417 7.25 -15.10 17.62
CA ARG A 417 8.58 -15.31 18.22
C ARG A 417 8.50 -15.27 19.74
N GLU A 418 7.97 -14.19 20.31
CA GLU A 418 7.76 -14.03 21.76
C GLU A 418 6.99 -15.22 22.37
N ALA A 419 5.95 -15.70 21.69
CA ALA A 419 5.17 -16.84 22.15
C ALA A 419 6.00 -18.14 22.12
N THR A 420 6.78 -18.39 21.07
CA THR A 420 7.69 -19.55 21.00
C THR A 420 8.87 -19.45 21.97
N GLU A 421 9.36 -18.25 22.28
CA GLU A 421 10.43 -18.03 23.26
C GLU A 421 9.92 -18.17 24.69
N ARG A 422 8.72 -17.67 25.01
CA ARG A 422 8.04 -17.97 26.27
C ARG A 422 7.80 -19.47 26.45
N ALA A 423 7.30 -20.16 25.42
CA ALA A 423 7.12 -21.62 25.47
C ALA A 423 8.45 -22.37 25.66
N ARG A 424 9.55 -21.93 25.02
CA ARG A 424 10.88 -22.50 25.22
C ARG A 424 11.41 -22.26 26.63
N ALA A 425 11.27 -21.05 27.17
CA ALA A 425 11.70 -20.71 28.52
C ALA A 425 10.89 -21.46 29.59
N GLU A 426 9.59 -21.68 29.36
CA GLU A 426 8.72 -22.48 30.22
C GLU A 426 9.12 -23.97 30.18
N VAL A 427 9.41 -24.52 28.99
CA VAL A 427 9.97 -25.88 28.84
C VAL A 427 11.36 -26.01 29.50
N GLU A 428 12.22 -25.00 29.40
CA GLU A 428 13.53 -25.03 30.08
C GLU A 428 13.38 -24.92 31.61
N ALA A 429 12.46 -24.09 32.11
CA ALA A 429 12.15 -24.01 33.54
C ALA A 429 11.58 -25.34 34.06
N LEU A 430 10.73 -26.02 33.29
CA LEU A 430 10.23 -27.37 33.60
C LEU A 430 11.35 -28.41 33.57
N ALA A 431 12.28 -28.35 32.61
CA ALA A 431 13.44 -29.24 32.53
C ALA A 431 14.39 -29.05 33.72
N ARG A 432 14.76 -27.80 34.05
CA ARG A 432 15.55 -27.46 35.25
C ARG A 432 14.87 -27.95 36.53
N ARG A 433 13.54 -27.82 36.63
CA ARG A 433 12.76 -28.31 37.78
C ARG A 433 12.74 -29.84 37.85
N ARG A 434 12.65 -30.53 36.71
CA ARG A 434 12.80 -32.00 36.65
C ARG A 434 14.19 -32.42 37.13
N ASP A 435 15.23 -31.71 36.72
CA ASP A 435 16.61 -32.09 37.03
C ASP A 435 17.00 -31.75 38.48
N ASP A 436 16.46 -30.68 39.07
CA ASP A 436 16.52 -30.40 40.52
C ASP A 436 15.76 -31.47 41.33
N ILE A 437 14.58 -31.92 40.88
CA ILE A 437 13.88 -33.06 41.49
C ILE A 437 14.72 -34.34 41.40
N ASN A 438 15.33 -34.62 40.24
CA ASN A 438 16.22 -35.77 40.07
C ASN A 438 17.46 -35.67 40.96
N GLU A 439 18.04 -34.48 41.14
CA GLU A 439 19.17 -34.28 42.05
C GLU A 439 18.76 -34.44 43.53
N GLN A 440 17.57 -33.95 43.91
CA GLN A 440 17.02 -34.16 45.25
C GLN A 440 16.76 -35.64 45.53
N LEU A 441 16.20 -36.39 44.58
CA LEU A 441 16.06 -37.85 44.65
C LEU A 441 17.42 -38.56 44.73
N GLY A 442 18.40 -38.13 43.92
CA GLY A 442 19.77 -38.65 43.95
C GLY A 442 20.49 -38.39 45.29
N ARG A 443 20.34 -37.19 45.86
CA ARG A 443 20.85 -36.84 47.19
C ARG A 443 20.15 -37.64 48.29
N LEU A 444 18.84 -37.86 48.21
CA LEU A 444 18.11 -38.73 49.14
C LEU A 444 18.62 -40.17 49.08
N SER A 445 18.81 -40.72 47.87
CA SER A 445 19.40 -42.04 47.66
C SER A 445 20.83 -42.13 48.23
N GLY A 446 21.67 -41.14 47.93
CA GLY A 446 23.03 -41.05 48.47
C GLY A 446 23.11 -40.84 49.99
N VAL A 447 22.09 -40.24 50.62
CA VAL A 447 21.96 -40.15 52.08
C VAL A 447 21.55 -41.50 52.68
N ILE A 448 20.73 -42.29 51.99
CA ILE A 448 20.40 -43.67 52.41
C ILE A 448 21.66 -44.56 52.32
N ASP A 449 22.44 -44.45 51.25
CA ASP A 449 23.77 -45.10 51.14
C ASP A 449 24.75 -44.61 52.21
N ALA A 450 24.80 -43.31 52.52
CA ALA A 450 25.71 -42.77 53.54
C ALA A 450 25.31 -43.16 54.98
N LEU A 451 24.02 -43.41 55.23
CA LEU A 451 23.53 -44.03 56.48
C LEU A 451 23.74 -45.54 56.51
N SER A 452 24.03 -46.17 55.37
CA SER A 452 24.33 -47.60 55.23
C SER A 452 25.80 -47.89 55.57
N VAL A 453 26.10 -47.89 56.88
CA VAL A 453 27.45 -48.10 57.44
C VAL A 453 28.15 -49.34 56.84
N PRO A 454 29.43 -49.26 56.42
CA PRO A 454 30.13 -50.31 55.68
C PRO A 454 30.55 -51.54 56.53
N GLY A 455 29.59 -52.27 57.08
CA GLY A 455 29.79 -53.58 57.72
C GLY A 455 29.86 -54.77 56.74
N ALA A 456 29.44 -54.58 55.47
CA ALA A 456 29.27 -55.69 54.53
C ALA A 456 30.60 -56.32 54.07
N ALA A 457 31.62 -55.50 53.75
CA ALA A 457 32.84 -55.93 53.07
C ALA A 457 33.72 -56.92 53.87
N GLN A 458 33.62 -56.91 55.20
CA GLN A 458 34.38 -57.82 56.06
C GLN A 458 33.70 -59.19 56.25
N ILE A 459 32.39 -59.29 55.97
CA ILE A 459 31.61 -60.51 56.22
C ILE A 459 31.66 -61.50 55.04
N GLU A 460 32.00 -61.06 53.82
CA GLU A 460 32.40 -61.99 52.74
C GLU A 460 33.71 -62.73 53.06
N GLN A 461 34.67 -62.07 53.71
CA GLN A 461 35.92 -62.71 54.14
C GLN A 461 35.70 -63.69 55.32
N GLY A 462 34.64 -63.48 56.11
CA GLY A 462 34.15 -64.46 57.09
C GLY A 462 33.60 -65.72 56.43
N LYS A 463 32.64 -65.59 55.51
CA LYS A 463 32.00 -66.75 54.85
C LYS A 463 32.99 -67.67 54.13
N LYS A 464 33.99 -67.12 53.43
CA LYS A 464 35.04 -67.91 52.77
C LYS A 464 35.96 -68.69 53.72
N ARG A 465 35.93 -68.41 55.04
CA ARG A 465 36.57 -69.24 56.06
C ARG A 465 35.63 -70.32 56.62
N GLU A 466 34.35 -70.02 56.79
CA GLU A 466 33.36 -71.03 57.24
C GLU A 466 33.14 -72.14 56.20
N GLU A 467 33.07 -71.80 54.90
CA GLU A 467 32.93 -72.79 53.82
C GLU A 467 34.14 -73.74 53.82
N ALA A 468 35.35 -73.21 53.92
CA ALA A 468 36.59 -74.00 54.02
C ALA A 468 36.70 -74.87 55.29
N GLN A 469 35.92 -74.60 56.34
CA GLN A 469 35.84 -75.45 57.54
C GLN A 469 34.70 -76.49 57.48
N ARG A 470 33.71 -76.33 56.59
CA ARG A 470 32.63 -77.33 56.43
C ARG A 470 33.08 -78.54 55.61
N ASP A 471 33.85 -78.32 54.55
CA ASP A 471 34.38 -79.40 53.71
C ASP A 471 35.37 -80.32 54.46
N ALA A 472 35.97 -79.83 55.55
CA ALA A 472 36.91 -80.57 56.38
C ALA A 472 36.25 -81.57 57.37
N VAL A 473 34.92 -81.72 57.37
CA VAL A 473 34.15 -82.56 58.32
C VAL A 473 33.34 -83.65 57.59
N GLN A 474 33.59 -83.87 56.29
CA GLN A 474 33.00 -84.97 55.50
C GLN A 474 34.05 -85.90 54.87
N SER A 475 35.13 -86.18 55.61
CA SER A 475 36.07 -87.28 55.36
C SER A 475 36.63 -87.80 56.69
#